data_AF-A0A4U0HK13-F1
#
_entry.id   AF-A0A4U0HK13-F1
#
_cell.length_a   1.000
_cell.length_b   1.000
_cell.length_c   1.000
_cell.angle_alpha   90.00
_cell.angle_beta   90.00
_cell.angle_gamma   90.00
#
_symmetry.space_group_name_H-M   'P 1'
#
loop_
_entity.id
_entity.type
_entity.pdbx_description
1 polymer ?
#
loop_
_entity_poly.entity_id
_entity_poly.type
_entity_poly.pdbx_seq_one_letter_code
_entity_poly.pdbx_strand_id
1 'polypeptide(L)'
;MRPRSASSAPKWWTLPRTSCRPSWPICTSGSKPPAGSSRHGICQGKARHGSGSGGETVASVYQLALGPDFRLLQPELQQYFSLSPAAQNDGGATVSGVGSGTFDVAGCPIPVLRPFLTLASSDNALFPEYQHQVPFTIENRASLAAGGHPQLTAVRTLHFENRTRIMEDRTSWDDALGTAVGALGRSGRLLTDVTCSVGGGGSMRIVSRRSRLATGRRSVRLPLLFDAAAFTEQWWDDYDQRFRIRTKVIQRQFGTVLEYDGSFTYSAPA
;
A
#
# COMPACT_ATOMS: atom_id res chain seq x y z
N MET A 1 -3.65 -12.87 35.80
CA MET A 1 -4.50 -12.95 34.59
C MET A 1 -5.08 -11.56 34.32
N ARG A 2 -4.60 -10.86 33.29
CA ARG A 2 -5.20 -9.57 32.85
C ARG A 2 -6.24 -9.86 31.74
N PRO A 3 -7.40 -9.20 31.73
CA PRO A 3 -8.41 -9.42 30.70
C PRO A 3 -7.90 -8.86 29.36
N ARG A 4 -8.02 -9.67 28.30
CA ARG A 4 -7.84 -9.21 26.91
C ARG A 4 -8.88 -8.13 26.61
N SER A 5 -8.41 -6.92 26.31
CA SER A 5 -9.23 -5.85 25.73
C SER A 5 -9.85 -6.37 24.42
N ALA A 6 -11.18 -6.46 24.38
CA ALA A 6 -11.90 -6.63 23.13
C ALA A 6 -11.72 -5.35 22.30
N SER A 7 -10.70 -5.35 21.44
CA SER A 7 -10.44 -4.27 20.49
C SER A 7 -11.58 -4.22 19.48
N SER A 8 -12.48 -3.23 19.63
CA SER A 8 -13.45 -2.91 18.59
C SER A 8 -12.68 -2.51 17.34
N ALA A 9 -12.94 -3.18 16.22
CA ALA A 9 -12.36 -2.82 14.93
C ALA A 9 -12.59 -1.33 14.64
N PRO A 10 -11.55 -0.54 14.32
CA PRO A 10 -11.70 0.86 13.95
C PRO A 10 -12.78 1.04 12.87
N LYS A 11 -13.58 2.12 12.96
CA LYS A 11 -14.67 2.43 12.01
C LYS A 11 -14.24 2.46 10.53
N TRP A 12 -12.95 2.59 10.24
CA TRP A 12 -12.42 2.61 8.87
C TRP A 12 -12.13 1.21 8.30
N TRP A 13 -12.09 0.15 9.11
CA TRP A 13 -11.99 -1.25 8.63
C TRP A 13 -13.33 -1.76 8.10
N THR A 14 -14.45 -1.20 8.53
CA THR A 14 -15.74 -1.59 7.98
C THR A 14 -15.85 -1.11 6.54
N LEU A 15 -16.17 -2.02 5.63
CA LEU A 15 -16.56 -1.65 4.27
C LEU A 15 -17.76 -0.68 4.36
N PRO A 16 -17.72 0.47 3.67
CA PRO A 16 -18.85 1.37 3.66
C PRO A 16 -20.07 0.63 3.08
N ARG A 17 -21.18 0.59 3.85
CA ARG A 17 -22.49 0.20 3.34
C ARG A 17 -22.96 1.29 2.38
N THR A 18 -22.51 1.25 1.13
CA THR A 18 -22.98 2.17 0.11
C THR A 18 -24.36 1.73 -0.38
N SER A 19 -25.39 2.33 0.20
CA SER A 19 -26.63 2.62 -0.52
C SER A 19 -26.50 4.01 -1.15
N CYS A 20 -25.91 4.09 -2.33
CA CYS A 20 -25.93 5.33 -3.11
C CYS A 20 -26.59 5.04 -4.45
N ARG A 21 -27.89 5.40 -4.54
CA ARG A 21 -28.55 5.67 -5.82
C ARG A 21 -27.89 6.93 -6.41
N PRO A 22 -27.53 6.96 -7.70
CA PRO A 22 -27.05 8.17 -8.33
C PRO A 22 -28.25 9.06 -8.66
N SER A 23 -28.52 10.08 -7.84
CA SER A 23 -29.36 11.20 -8.24
C SER A 23 -28.49 12.21 -8.99
N TRP A 24 -28.65 12.26 -10.31
CA TRP A 24 -28.12 13.33 -11.15
C TRP A 24 -28.96 14.59 -10.96
N PRO A 25 -28.39 15.77 -10.68
CA PRO A 25 -29.09 17.02 -10.89
C PRO A 25 -28.95 17.43 -12.37
N ILE A 26 -30.10 17.55 -13.03
CA ILE A 26 -30.28 18.23 -14.31
C ILE A 26 -30.16 19.74 -14.02
N CYS A 27 -29.08 20.38 -14.46
CA CYS A 27 -28.99 21.85 -14.49
C CYS A 27 -29.41 22.33 -15.88
N THR A 28 -30.53 23.05 -15.91
CA THR A 28 -31.07 23.75 -17.07
C THR A 28 -30.30 25.02 -17.38
N SER A 29 -30.32 25.35 -18.65
CA SER A 29 -29.69 26.46 -19.37
C SER A 29 -29.98 27.86 -18.83
N GLY A 30 -29.02 28.77 -19.02
CA GLY A 30 -29.32 30.14 -19.44
C GLY A 30 -28.47 31.24 -18.80
N SER A 31 -27.47 31.75 -19.53
CA SER A 31 -27.30 33.19 -19.82
C SER A 31 -25.95 33.48 -20.48
N LYS A 32 -25.99 34.43 -21.41
CA LYS A 32 -25.00 34.83 -22.42
C LYS A 32 -24.05 35.91 -21.83
N PRO A 33 -22.76 36.00 -22.25
CA PRO A 33 -21.82 36.97 -21.68
C PRO A 33 -21.80 38.31 -22.47
N PRO A 34 -21.35 39.43 -21.87
CA PRO A 34 -20.93 40.59 -22.62
C PRO A 34 -19.42 40.57 -22.91
N ALA A 35 -19.08 41.13 -24.07
CA ALA A 35 -17.75 41.25 -24.62
C ALA A 35 -17.00 42.49 -24.10
N GLY A 36 -15.66 42.43 -24.14
CA GLY A 36 -14.79 43.60 -24.29
C GLY A 36 -13.79 43.84 -23.16
N SER A 37 -12.51 43.52 -23.36
CA SER A 37 -11.54 44.49 -23.87
C SER A 37 -10.12 43.90 -23.83
N SER A 38 -9.40 44.16 -24.92
CA SER A 38 -7.99 43.83 -25.14
C SER A 38 -7.09 44.68 -24.24
N ARG A 39 -6.04 44.08 -23.67
CA ARG A 39 -4.77 44.78 -23.41
C ARG A 39 -3.59 43.80 -23.44
N HIS A 40 -2.56 44.26 -24.13
CA HIS A 40 -1.29 43.62 -24.44
C HIS A 40 -0.46 43.36 -23.18
N GLY A 41 0.38 42.31 -23.20
CA GLY A 41 1.30 42.07 -22.09
C GLY A 41 2.25 40.88 -22.25
N ILE A 42 3.18 40.98 -23.21
CA ILE A 42 4.59 40.57 -23.06
C ILE A 42 4.90 39.06 -22.91
N CYS A 43 5.41 38.49 -24.01
CA CYS A 43 6.31 37.34 -24.00
C CYS A 43 7.61 37.69 -23.25
N GLN A 44 7.96 36.98 -22.18
CA GLN A 44 9.35 36.84 -21.74
C GLN A 44 9.62 35.49 -21.09
N GLY A 45 10.75 34.90 -21.46
CA GLY A 45 11.58 34.15 -20.52
C GLY A 45 11.38 32.64 -20.44
N LYS A 46 11.95 31.90 -21.40
CA LYS A 46 12.46 30.55 -21.15
C LYS A 46 13.45 30.60 -19.98
N ALA A 47 13.03 30.21 -18.79
CA ALA A 47 13.96 29.82 -17.73
C ALA A 47 14.42 28.39 -18.02
N ARG A 48 15.57 28.28 -18.70
CA ARG A 48 16.39 27.07 -18.65
C ARG A 48 16.88 26.93 -17.22
N HIS A 49 16.23 26.11 -16.41
CA HIS A 49 16.85 25.66 -15.17
C HIS A 49 17.98 24.70 -15.53
N GLY A 50 19.17 25.09 -15.06
CA GLY A 50 20.42 24.40 -15.31
C GLY A 50 20.40 22.98 -14.77
N SER A 51 20.96 22.09 -15.59
CA SER A 51 21.45 20.78 -15.23
C SER A 51 22.51 20.91 -14.13
N GLY A 52 22.09 20.81 -12.87
CA GLY A 52 22.96 20.41 -11.77
C GLY A 52 22.95 18.90 -11.66
N SER A 53 24.06 18.25 -12.00
CA SER A 53 24.27 16.81 -11.76
C SER A 53 24.56 16.58 -10.28
N GLY A 54 23.54 16.74 -9.43
CA GLY A 54 23.44 16.04 -8.15
C GLY A 54 22.54 14.84 -8.40
N GLY A 55 22.96 13.62 -8.05
CA GLY A 55 22.11 12.43 -8.23
C GLY A 55 20.72 12.69 -7.63
N GLU A 56 19.72 12.83 -8.48
CA GLU A 56 18.38 13.26 -8.10
C GLU A 56 17.76 12.16 -7.24
N THR A 57 17.73 12.33 -5.92
CA THR A 57 17.18 11.30 -5.04
C THR A 57 15.70 11.15 -5.35
N VAL A 58 15.32 10.03 -5.95
CA VAL A 58 13.93 9.73 -6.28
C VAL A 58 13.19 9.53 -4.97
N ALA A 59 12.10 10.28 -4.77
CA ALA A 59 11.23 10.10 -3.60
C ALA A 59 10.66 8.67 -3.56
N SER A 60 10.43 8.13 -2.38
CA SER A 60 9.79 6.82 -2.24
C SER A 60 8.34 6.87 -2.71
N VAL A 61 7.79 5.71 -3.08
CA VAL A 61 6.37 5.59 -3.48
C VAL A 61 5.42 6.09 -2.39
N TYR A 62 5.78 5.92 -1.10
CA TYR A 62 4.96 6.36 0.02
C TYR A 62 5.07 7.86 0.29
N GLN A 63 6.24 8.45 0.04
CA GLN A 63 6.41 9.91 0.07
C GLN A 63 5.56 10.58 -1.01
N LEU A 64 5.50 10.00 -2.23
CA LEU A 64 4.61 10.48 -3.28
C LEU A 64 3.13 10.31 -2.89
N ALA A 65 2.76 9.16 -2.33
CA ALA A 65 1.38 8.86 -1.96
C ALA A 65 0.83 9.72 -0.80
N LEU A 66 1.66 10.07 0.18
CA LEU A 66 1.27 10.95 1.29
C LEU A 66 1.52 12.44 1.00
N GLY A 67 2.44 12.75 0.09
CA GLY A 67 2.84 14.12 -0.20
C GLY A 67 3.33 14.85 1.08
N PRO A 68 2.89 16.09 1.32
CA PRO A 68 3.28 16.86 2.50
C PRO A 68 2.99 16.18 3.84
N ASP A 69 1.92 15.37 3.91
CA ASP A 69 1.49 14.69 5.13
C ASP A 69 2.49 13.64 5.60
N PHE A 70 3.45 13.22 4.76
CA PHE A 70 4.50 12.28 5.13
C PHE A 70 5.27 12.73 6.39
N ARG A 71 5.45 14.05 6.58
CA ARG A 71 6.14 14.63 7.74
C ARG A 71 5.37 14.47 9.05
N LEU A 72 4.09 14.11 8.99
CA LEU A 72 3.22 13.89 10.16
C LEU A 72 3.30 12.45 10.68
N LEU A 73 3.98 11.54 9.96
CA LEU A 73 4.25 10.20 10.44
C LEU A 73 5.23 10.22 11.63
N GLN A 74 5.20 9.19 12.47
CA GLN A 74 6.24 8.96 13.47
C GLN A 74 7.63 8.88 12.80
N PRO A 75 8.71 9.41 13.43
CA PRO A 75 10.04 9.46 12.83
C PRO A 75 10.54 8.10 12.30
N GLU A 76 10.28 7.02 13.03
CA GLU A 76 10.68 5.66 12.68
C GLU A 76 9.93 5.16 11.46
N LEU A 77 8.65 5.54 11.30
CA LEU A 77 7.89 5.26 10.08
C LEU A 77 8.39 6.09 8.90
N GLN A 78 8.79 7.35 9.12
CA GLN A 78 9.39 8.16 8.06
C GLN A 78 10.66 7.47 7.55
N GLN A 79 11.52 6.98 8.43
CA GLN A 79 12.71 6.20 8.03
C GLN A 79 12.33 4.93 7.27
N TYR A 80 11.41 4.13 7.82
CA TYR A 80 10.94 2.88 7.20
C TYR A 80 10.37 3.08 5.79
N PHE A 81 9.52 4.10 5.61
CA PHE A 81 8.84 4.38 4.35
C PHE A 81 9.61 5.31 3.40
N SER A 82 10.78 5.83 3.81
CA SER A 82 11.66 6.63 2.94
C SER A 82 12.56 5.77 2.06
N LEU A 83 12.54 4.44 2.20
CA LEU A 83 13.33 3.54 1.37
C LEU A 83 13.03 3.78 -0.11
N SER A 84 14.01 4.32 -0.83
CA SER A 84 13.90 4.66 -2.24
C SER A 84 15.14 4.19 -2.99
N PRO A 85 15.02 3.94 -4.31
CA PRO A 85 16.19 3.65 -5.12
C PRO A 85 17.06 4.91 -5.22
N ALA A 86 18.37 4.78 -5.05
CA ALA A 86 19.29 5.85 -5.42
C ALA A 86 19.20 6.09 -6.93
N ALA A 87 19.10 7.35 -7.36
CA ALA A 87 19.29 7.67 -8.77
C ALA A 87 20.68 7.20 -9.19
N GLN A 88 20.71 6.40 -10.27
CA GLN A 88 21.88 5.71 -10.79
C GLN A 88 23.19 6.49 -10.57
N ASN A 89 24.00 6.01 -9.65
CA ASN A 89 25.45 6.09 -9.74
C ASN A 89 25.99 4.70 -9.41
N ASP A 90 26.65 4.11 -10.41
CA ASP A 90 27.50 2.92 -10.37
C ASP A 90 26.87 1.60 -9.85
N GLY A 91 26.17 0.89 -10.74
CA GLY A 91 26.03 -0.57 -10.63
C GLY A 91 24.63 -1.17 -10.42
N GLY A 92 23.54 -0.38 -10.44
CA GLY A 92 22.18 -0.93 -10.37
C GLY A 92 21.85 -1.62 -9.04
N ALA A 93 22.48 -1.18 -7.94
CA ALA A 93 22.26 -1.76 -6.63
C ALA A 93 20.80 -1.58 -6.18
N THR A 94 20.12 -2.68 -5.90
CA THR A 94 18.82 -2.68 -5.23
C THR A 94 19.04 -2.35 -3.77
N VAL A 95 18.44 -1.26 -3.28
CA VAL A 95 18.50 -0.89 -1.87
C VAL A 95 17.48 -1.75 -1.13
N SER A 96 17.93 -2.60 -0.20
CA SER A 96 17.04 -3.48 0.55
C SER A 96 17.17 -3.29 2.06
N GLY A 97 16.02 -3.19 2.74
CA GLY A 97 15.95 -3.20 4.20
C GLY A 97 15.24 -4.45 4.70
N VAL A 98 15.74 -5.01 5.80
CA VAL A 98 15.32 -6.29 6.34
C VAL A 98 14.78 -6.15 7.75
N GLY A 99 13.80 -6.97 8.10
CA GLY A 99 13.23 -7.02 9.44
C GLY A 99 12.82 -8.43 9.83
N SER A 100 12.70 -8.65 11.12
CA SER A 100 12.24 -9.92 11.68
C SER A 100 11.33 -9.69 12.89
N GLY A 101 10.37 -10.58 13.06
CA GLY A 101 9.35 -10.42 14.08
C GLY A 101 8.44 -11.61 14.21
N THR A 102 7.35 -11.38 14.93
CA THR A 102 6.33 -12.40 15.21
C THR A 102 4.97 -11.78 15.00
N PHE A 103 4.12 -12.48 14.25
CA PHE A 103 2.70 -12.21 14.20
C PHE A 103 2.02 -12.88 15.40
N ASP A 104 1.31 -12.09 16.20
CA ASP A 104 0.43 -12.56 17.26
C ASP A 104 -0.68 -13.45 16.69
N VAL A 105 -1.16 -13.10 15.49
CA VAL A 105 -2.06 -13.91 14.65
C VAL A 105 -1.73 -13.66 13.19
N ALA A 106 -1.76 -14.69 12.36
CA ALA A 106 -1.65 -14.57 10.91
C ALA A 106 -2.50 -15.63 10.22
N GLY A 107 -3.35 -15.22 9.28
CA GLY A 107 -4.04 -16.14 8.40
C GLY A 107 -5.48 -15.83 8.02
N CYS A 108 -6.14 -16.87 7.49
CA CYS A 108 -7.55 -16.85 7.15
C CYS A 108 -8.40 -17.41 8.31
N PRO A 109 -9.15 -16.54 9.02
CA PRO A 109 -9.97 -16.96 10.16
C PRO A 109 -11.19 -17.80 9.73
N ILE A 110 -11.51 -17.87 8.43
CA ILE A 110 -12.70 -18.54 7.91
C ILE A 110 -12.29 -19.86 7.22
N PRO A 111 -12.53 -21.04 7.83
CA PRO A 111 -12.05 -22.33 7.31
C PRO A 111 -12.52 -22.65 5.88
N VAL A 112 -13.76 -22.27 5.51
CA VAL A 112 -14.32 -22.57 4.18
C VAL A 112 -13.61 -21.83 3.04
N LEU A 113 -12.90 -20.73 3.33
CA LEU A 113 -12.15 -19.97 2.32
C LEU A 113 -10.72 -20.49 2.11
N ARG A 114 -10.20 -21.33 3.01
CA ARG A 114 -8.82 -21.83 2.95
C ARG A 114 -8.50 -22.63 1.68
N PRO A 115 -9.38 -23.50 1.16
CA PRO A 115 -9.12 -24.17 -0.12
C PRO A 115 -8.94 -23.19 -1.28
N PHE A 116 -9.73 -22.12 -1.33
CA PHE A 116 -9.62 -21.10 -2.38
C PHE A 116 -8.33 -20.27 -2.25
N LEU A 117 -7.93 -19.94 -1.02
CA LEU A 117 -6.67 -19.24 -0.76
C LEU A 117 -5.42 -20.10 -1.04
N THR A 118 -5.58 -21.42 -1.10
CA THR A 118 -4.47 -22.32 -1.45
C THR A 118 -4.04 -22.07 -2.90
N LEU A 119 -4.98 -21.76 -3.82
CA LEU A 119 -4.65 -21.36 -5.19
C LEU A 119 -3.87 -20.04 -5.21
N ALA A 120 -4.31 -19.04 -4.45
CA ALA A 120 -3.60 -17.76 -4.33
C ALA A 120 -2.20 -17.90 -3.72
N SER A 121 -1.99 -18.87 -2.83
CA SER A 121 -0.68 -19.12 -2.21
C SER A 121 0.38 -19.62 -3.20
N SER A 122 -0.03 -20.27 -4.30
CA SER A 122 0.90 -20.69 -5.35
C SER A 122 1.56 -19.52 -6.09
N ASP A 123 0.94 -18.33 -6.02
CA ASP A 123 1.46 -17.09 -6.58
C ASP A 123 2.08 -16.17 -5.52
N ASN A 124 2.33 -16.65 -4.30
CA ASN A 124 2.81 -15.82 -3.18
C ASN A 124 1.91 -14.60 -2.86
N ALA A 125 0.62 -14.63 -3.23
CA ALA A 125 -0.26 -13.47 -3.05
C ALA A 125 -0.93 -13.45 -1.67
N LEU A 126 -1.40 -14.61 -1.20
CA LEU A 126 -2.12 -14.79 0.06
C LEU A 126 -1.77 -16.18 0.63
N PHE A 127 -2.21 -16.49 1.84
CA PHE A 127 -1.97 -17.78 2.47
C PHE A 127 -3.23 -18.33 3.17
N PRO A 128 -3.51 -19.64 3.07
CA PRO A 128 -4.70 -20.26 3.65
C PRO A 128 -4.58 -20.59 5.13
N GLU A 129 -3.37 -20.62 5.70
CA GLU A 129 -3.12 -20.99 7.08
C GLU A 129 -3.79 -20.00 8.05
N TYR A 130 -3.94 -20.39 9.32
CA TYR A 130 -4.36 -19.51 10.42
C TYR A 130 -3.75 -19.99 11.73
N GLN A 131 -2.80 -19.24 12.25
CA GLN A 131 -2.03 -19.61 13.43
C GLN A 131 -1.73 -18.37 14.28
N HIS A 132 -1.39 -18.63 15.55
CA HIS A 132 -0.89 -17.64 16.49
C HIS A 132 0.63 -17.79 16.63
N GLN A 133 1.30 -16.71 17.02
CA GLN A 133 2.74 -16.68 17.27
C GLN A 133 3.54 -17.21 16.07
N VAL A 134 3.30 -16.62 14.89
CA VAL A 134 3.92 -17.00 13.63
C VAL A 134 5.16 -16.14 13.41
N PRO A 135 6.39 -16.69 13.51
CA PRO A 135 7.60 -15.95 13.19
C PRO A 135 7.60 -15.55 11.72
N PHE A 136 8.13 -14.37 11.42
CA PHE A 136 8.27 -13.90 10.05
C PHE A 136 9.50 -13.04 9.85
N THR A 137 9.95 -12.96 8.60
CA THR A 137 10.90 -11.96 8.12
C THR A 137 10.23 -11.10 7.05
N ILE A 138 10.70 -9.86 6.92
CA ILE A 138 10.30 -8.93 5.88
C ILE A 138 11.54 -8.39 5.19
N GLU A 139 11.52 -8.35 3.87
CA GLU A 139 12.54 -7.72 3.05
C GLU A 139 11.83 -6.73 2.11
N ASN A 140 12.18 -5.46 2.25
CA ASN A 140 11.71 -4.41 1.36
C ASN A 140 12.81 -4.09 0.38
N ARG A 141 12.54 -4.21 -0.92
CA ARG A 141 13.47 -3.92 -2.01
C ARG A 141 12.97 -2.71 -2.77
N ALA A 142 13.71 -1.62 -2.71
CA ALA A 142 13.42 -0.42 -3.49
C ALA A 142 14.03 -0.53 -4.88
N SER A 143 13.22 -0.29 -5.90
CA SER A 143 13.60 -0.36 -7.31
C SER A 143 12.83 0.69 -8.12
N LEU A 144 13.18 0.84 -9.39
CA LEU A 144 12.39 1.60 -10.35
C LEU A 144 11.51 0.65 -11.16
N ALA A 145 10.23 1.00 -11.32
CA ALA A 145 9.33 0.33 -12.24
C ALA A 145 9.69 0.64 -13.69
N ALA A 146 9.10 -0.11 -14.63
CA ALA A 146 9.13 0.25 -16.05
C ALA A 146 8.52 1.66 -16.22
N GLY A 147 9.31 2.60 -16.74
CA GLY A 147 8.93 4.03 -16.80
C GLY A 147 9.68 4.93 -15.81
N GLY A 148 10.53 4.36 -14.94
CA GLY A 148 11.39 5.14 -14.04
C GLY A 148 10.68 5.63 -12.77
N HIS A 149 9.45 5.16 -12.51
CA HIS A 149 8.72 5.50 -11.29
C HIS A 149 9.23 4.68 -10.09
N PRO A 150 9.22 5.23 -8.87
CA PRO A 150 9.62 4.49 -7.69
C PRO A 150 8.67 3.31 -7.43
N GLN A 151 9.27 2.19 -7.06
CA GLN A 151 8.59 0.96 -6.69
C GLN A 151 9.22 0.37 -5.43
N LEU A 152 8.39 -0.16 -4.55
CA LEU A 152 8.82 -0.99 -3.43
C LEU A 152 8.25 -2.40 -3.58
N THR A 153 9.12 -3.40 -3.53
CA THR A 153 8.72 -4.81 -3.43
C THR A 153 8.91 -5.28 -2.00
N ALA A 154 7.83 -5.67 -1.32
CA ALA A 154 7.86 -6.23 0.02
C ALA A 154 7.69 -7.74 -0.05
N VAL A 155 8.69 -8.48 0.42
CA VAL A 155 8.68 -9.94 0.52
C VAL A 155 8.62 -10.32 1.99
N ARG A 156 7.56 -11.03 2.39
CA ARG A 156 7.39 -11.53 3.76
C ARG A 156 7.48 -13.05 3.75
N THR A 157 8.37 -13.60 4.57
CA THR A 157 8.48 -15.05 4.75
C THR A 157 7.88 -15.40 6.11
N LEU A 158 6.81 -16.18 6.12
CA LEU A 158 6.07 -16.58 7.31
C LEU A 158 6.35 -18.06 7.62
N HIS A 159 6.71 -18.35 8.86
CA HIS A 159 7.06 -19.69 9.33
C HIS A 159 5.91 -20.28 10.14
N PHE A 160 4.96 -20.92 9.46
CA PHE A 160 3.93 -21.71 10.12
C PHE A 160 4.51 -23.04 10.61
N GLU A 161 3.86 -23.66 11.60
CA GLU A 161 4.35 -24.88 12.27
C GLU A 161 4.79 -25.99 11.29
N ASN A 162 4.03 -26.19 10.21
CA ASN A 162 4.25 -27.29 9.26
C ASN A 162 4.72 -26.82 7.87
N ARG A 163 4.98 -25.52 7.66
CA ARG A 163 5.30 -24.96 6.33
C ARG A 163 5.76 -23.51 6.38
N THR A 164 6.58 -23.15 5.41
CA THR A 164 6.93 -21.76 5.14
C THR A 164 6.08 -21.20 4.00
N ARG A 165 5.59 -19.96 4.15
CA ARG A 165 4.89 -19.21 3.10
C ARG A 165 5.64 -17.94 2.75
N ILE A 166 5.67 -17.62 1.46
CA ILE A 166 6.15 -16.33 0.99
C ILE A 166 4.91 -15.53 0.57
N MET A 167 4.81 -14.31 1.07
CA MET A 167 3.84 -13.32 0.63
C MET A 167 4.59 -12.14 0.01
N GLU A 168 4.30 -11.84 -1.24
CA GLU A 168 4.96 -10.77 -2.00
C GLU A 168 3.93 -9.75 -2.46
N ASP A 169 4.26 -8.47 -2.29
CA ASP A 169 3.53 -7.35 -2.89
C ASP A 169 4.49 -6.32 -3.46
N ARG A 170 4.03 -5.60 -4.48
CA ARG A 170 4.76 -4.54 -5.14
C ARG A 170 3.91 -3.28 -5.15
N THR A 171 4.40 -2.19 -4.60
CA THR A 171 3.73 -0.89 -4.65
C THR A 171 4.51 0.06 -5.54
N SER A 172 3.89 0.57 -6.59
CA SER A 172 4.48 1.52 -7.55
C SER A 172 3.65 2.78 -7.66
N TRP A 173 4.29 3.89 -8.03
CA TRP A 173 3.58 5.12 -8.36
C TRP A 173 3.05 5.09 -9.80
N ASP A 174 1.81 5.55 -10.00
CA ASP A 174 1.20 5.74 -11.32
C ASP A 174 0.91 7.23 -11.54
N ASP A 175 1.70 7.89 -12.38
CA ASP A 175 1.56 9.32 -12.67
C ASP A 175 0.27 9.66 -13.43
N ALA A 176 -0.24 8.75 -14.25
CA ALA A 176 -1.46 9.00 -15.01
C ALA A 176 -2.70 9.00 -14.10
N LEU A 177 -2.67 8.19 -13.04
CA LEU A 177 -3.73 8.13 -12.04
C LEU A 177 -3.46 9.03 -10.82
N GLY A 178 -2.23 9.51 -10.65
CA GLY A 178 -1.80 10.29 -9.49
C GLY A 178 -1.95 9.53 -8.17
N THR A 179 -1.76 8.20 -8.19
CA THR A 179 -1.95 7.34 -7.02
C THR A 179 -0.97 6.18 -7.01
N ALA A 180 -0.73 5.63 -5.83
CA ALA A 180 -0.02 4.36 -5.70
C ALA A 180 -0.90 3.19 -6.20
N VAL A 181 -0.25 2.22 -6.83
CA VAL A 181 -0.86 0.97 -7.31
C VAL A 181 -0.11 -0.20 -6.68
N GLY A 182 -0.86 -1.10 -6.05
CA GLY A 182 -0.34 -2.31 -5.43
C GLY A 182 -0.58 -3.52 -6.33
N ALA A 183 0.44 -4.31 -6.61
CA ALA A 183 0.37 -5.59 -7.30
C ALA A 183 0.68 -6.72 -6.32
N LEU A 184 -0.27 -7.64 -6.15
CA LEU A 184 -0.14 -8.78 -5.23
C LEU A 184 0.38 -10.03 -5.94
N GLY A 185 1.20 -10.78 -5.21
CA GLY A 185 1.81 -12.02 -5.67
C GLY A 185 3.00 -11.81 -6.60
N ARG A 186 3.74 -12.90 -6.80
CA ARG A 186 4.90 -12.97 -7.69
C ARG A 186 4.51 -12.56 -9.12
N SER A 187 3.38 -13.06 -9.63
CA SER A 187 2.91 -12.67 -10.96
C SER A 187 2.52 -11.19 -11.06
N GLY A 188 2.14 -10.57 -9.94
CA GLY A 188 1.63 -9.20 -9.88
C GLY A 188 0.34 -8.99 -10.68
N ARG A 189 -0.42 -10.08 -10.93
CA ARG A 189 -1.64 -10.01 -11.75
C ARG A 189 -2.80 -9.33 -11.02
N LEU A 190 -2.81 -9.35 -9.69
CA LEU A 190 -3.86 -8.70 -8.90
C LEU A 190 -3.42 -7.28 -8.53
N LEU A 191 -3.92 -6.31 -9.29
CA LEU A 191 -3.64 -4.88 -9.09
C LEU A 191 -4.71 -4.23 -8.21
N THR A 192 -4.32 -3.28 -7.37
CA THR A 192 -5.20 -2.56 -6.45
C THR A 192 -4.84 -1.09 -6.43
N ASP A 193 -5.83 -0.22 -6.25
CA ASP A 193 -5.57 1.18 -5.91
C ASP A 193 -5.15 1.24 -4.46
N VAL A 194 -4.01 1.87 -4.18
CA VAL A 194 -3.46 2.02 -2.83
C VAL A 194 -3.58 3.48 -2.41
N THR A 195 -4.26 3.71 -1.30
CA THR A 195 -4.36 5.03 -0.67
C THR A 195 -3.65 5.00 0.66
N CYS A 196 -2.74 5.96 0.84
CA CYS A 196 -2.02 6.16 2.09
C CYS A 196 -2.61 7.35 2.84
N SER A 197 -2.61 7.30 4.16
CA SER A 197 -3.00 8.42 5.01
C SER A 197 -2.30 8.31 6.37
N VAL A 198 -2.18 9.42 7.08
CA VAL A 198 -1.66 9.43 8.44
C VAL A 198 -2.80 9.18 9.42
N GLY A 199 -2.63 8.17 10.27
CA GLY A 199 -3.56 7.81 11.33
C GLY A 199 -3.32 8.58 12.63
N GLY A 200 -4.04 8.18 13.68
CA GLY A 200 -3.88 8.80 15.00
C GLY A 200 -2.48 8.57 15.56
N GLY A 201 -1.88 9.60 16.15
CA GLY A 201 -0.53 9.51 16.72
C GLY A 201 0.59 9.38 15.69
N GLY A 202 0.34 9.67 14.41
CA GLY A 202 1.34 9.60 13.35
C GLY A 202 1.53 8.20 12.77
N SER A 203 0.57 7.28 12.95
CA SER A 203 0.61 5.95 12.33
C SER A 203 0.46 6.03 10.80
N MET A 204 1.01 5.05 10.09
CA MET A 204 0.74 4.87 8.66
C MET A 204 -0.54 4.05 8.48
N ARG A 205 -1.47 4.54 7.66
CA ARG A 205 -2.63 3.78 7.20
C ARG A 205 -2.58 3.57 5.70
N ILE A 206 -2.68 2.31 5.29
CA ILE A 206 -2.68 1.92 3.88
C ILE A 206 -3.98 1.18 3.61
N VAL A 207 -4.69 1.63 2.59
CA VAL A 207 -5.97 1.04 2.18
C VAL A 207 -5.88 0.65 0.71
N SER A 208 -6.02 -0.64 0.43
CA SER A 208 -6.03 -1.17 -0.93
C SER A 208 -7.44 -1.57 -1.35
N ARG A 209 -7.91 -1.08 -2.49
CA ARG A 209 -9.28 -1.29 -3.01
C ARG A 209 -9.32 -1.41 -4.53
N ARG A 210 -10.52 -1.65 -5.08
CA ARG A 210 -10.82 -1.61 -6.52
C ARG A 210 -9.91 -2.54 -7.32
N SER A 211 -9.91 -3.80 -6.91
CA SER A 211 -9.01 -4.80 -7.43
C SER A 211 -9.25 -5.07 -8.93
N ARG A 212 -8.17 -5.28 -9.67
CA ARG A 212 -8.16 -5.55 -11.11
C ARG A 212 -7.27 -6.75 -11.39
N LEU A 213 -7.72 -7.65 -12.25
CA LEU A 213 -6.91 -8.75 -12.74
C LEU A 213 -6.26 -8.36 -14.06
N ALA A 214 -4.94 -8.25 -14.07
CA ALA A 214 -4.13 -8.04 -15.26
C ALA A 214 -3.96 -9.37 -16.03
N THR A 215 -4.36 -9.35 -17.30
CA THR A 215 -4.18 -10.47 -18.25
C THR A 215 -3.45 -9.92 -19.49
N GLY A 216 -2.12 -10.00 -19.47
CA GLY A 216 -1.28 -9.40 -20.50
C GLY A 216 -1.36 -7.87 -20.48
N ARG A 217 -1.67 -7.25 -21.63
CA ARG A 217 -1.78 -5.77 -21.77
C ARG A 217 -3.12 -5.19 -21.29
N ARG A 218 -4.07 -6.03 -20.89
CA ARG A 218 -5.41 -5.60 -20.44
C ARG A 218 -5.58 -5.90 -18.96
N SER A 219 -6.30 -5.04 -18.25
CA SER A 219 -6.75 -5.32 -16.89
C SER A 219 -8.28 -5.29 -16.84
N VAL A 220 -8.86 -6.26 -16.13
CA VAL A 220 -10.31 -6.37 -15.95
C VAL A 220 -10.60 -6.14 -14.48
N ARG A 221 -11.54 -5.25 -14.16
CA ARG A 221 -11.98 -5.05 -12.77
C ARG A 221 -12.59 -6.34 -12.24
N LEU A 222 -12.20 -6.74 -11.03
CA LEU A 222 -12.86 -7.87 -10.39
C LEU A 222 -14.32 -7.50 -10.11
N PRO A 223 -15.26 -8.43 -10.33
CA PRO A 223 -16.64 -8.24 -9.90
C PRO A 223 -16.69 -7.90 -8.41
N LEU A 224 -17.60 -7.03 -7.99
CA LEU A 224 -17.74 -6.60 -6.59
C LEU A 224 -17.96 -7.76 -5.60
N LEU A 225 -18.40 -8.93 -6.08
CA LEU A 225 -18.52 -10.14 -5.29
C LEU A 225 -17.16 -10.74 -4.89
N PHE A 226 -16.10 -10.47 -5.65
CA PHE A 226 -14.74 -10.95 -5.42
C PHE A 226 -13.76 -9.84 -5.01
N ASP A 227 -14.19 -8.58 -5.03
CA ASP A 227 -13.37 -7.47 -4.56
C ASP A 227 -13.26 -7.51 -3.03
N ALA A 228 -12.02 -7.53 -2.54
CA ALA A 228 -11.70 -7.46 -1.13
C ALA A 228 -10.86 -6.20 -0.89
N ALA A 229 -11.11 -5.52 0.22
CA ALA A 229 -10.35 -4.35 0.61
C ALA A 229 -9.32 -4.75 1.68
N ALA A 230 -8.06 -4.36 1.47
CA ALA A 230 -7.02 -4.51 2.49
C ALA A 230 -6.90 -3.21 3.29
N PHE A 231 -6.82 -3.36 4.61
CA PHE A 231 -6.70 -2.28 5.57
C PHE A 231 -5.49 -2.57 6.44
N THR A 232 -4.45 -1.76 6.30
CA THR A 232 -3.20 -1.89 7.05
C THR A 232 -3.00 -0.65 7.90
N GLU A 233 -2.67 -0.85 9.17
CA GLU A 233 -2.16 0.19 10.07
C GLU A 233 -0.79 -0.26 10.57
N GLN A 234 0.20 0.63 10.46
CA GLN A 234 1.55 0.39 10.95
C GLN A 234 1.96 1.58 11.82
N TRP A 235 2.53 1.29 12.98
CA TRP A 235 2.99 2.31 13.92
C TRP A 235 4.25 1.86 14.63
N TRP A 236 4.97 2.83 15.18
CA TRP A 236 6.05 2.59 16.11
C TRP A 236 5.52 2.53 17.53
N ASP A 237 5.89 1.48 18.27
CA ASP A 237 5.58 1.34 19.69
C ASP A 237 6.80 1.74 20.52
N ASP A 238 6.71 2.90 21.17
CA ASP A 238 7.78 3.45 21.99
C ASP A 238 8.10 2.60 23.22
N TYR A 239 7.14 1.83 23.75
CA TYR A 239 7.36 1.02 24.93
C TYR A 239 8.19 -0.22 24.58
N ASP A 240 7.80 -0.92 23.51
CA ASP A 240 8.49 -2.14 23.06
C ASP A 240 9.67 -1.86 22.11
N GLN A 241 9.86 -0.60 21.67
CA GLN A 241 10.87 -0.19 20.69
C GLN A 241 10.82 -1.04 19.41
N ARG A 242 9.60 -1.25 18.90
CA ARG A 242 9.31 -2.13 17.77
C ARG A 242 8.27 -1.51 16.85
N PHE A 243 8.36 -1.87 15.58
CA PHE A 243 7.27 -1.63 14.65
C PHE A 243 6.14 -2.59 14.97
N ARG A 244 4.92 -2.06 15.04
CA ARG A 244 3.67 -2.83 15.05
C ARG A 244 3.01 -2.71 13.69
N ILE A 245 2.44 -3.81 13.22
CA ILE A 245 1.65 -3.84 12.00
C ILE A 245 0.39 -4.63 12.25
N ARG A 246 -0.72 -4.12 11.71
CA ARG A 246 -2.00 -4.80 11.71
C ARG A 246 -2.66 -4.65 10.35
N THR A 247 -2.99 -5.78 9.76
CA THR A 247 -3.67 -5.83 8.46
C THR A 247 -4.90 -6.70 8.52
N LYS A 248 -5.98 -6.22 7.90
CA LYS A 248 -7.18 -7.02 7.61
C LYS A 248 -7.57 -6.87 6.16
N VAL A 249 -7.73 -8.01 5.49
CA VAL A 249 -8.37 -8.10 4.18
C VAL A 249 -9.82 -8.48 4.41
N ILE A 250 -10.72 -7.62 3.98
CA ILE A 250 -12.15 -7.73 4.25
C ILE A 250 -12.90 -7.82 2.93
N GLN A 251 -13.65 -8.91 2.77
CA GLN A 251 -14.59 -9.10 1.69
C GLN A 251 -16.01 -8.83 2.18
N ARG A 252 -16.83 -8.23 1.33
CA ARG A 252 -18.19 -7.81 1.69
C ARG A 252 -19.08 -8.93 2.22
N GLN A 253 -18.97 -10.15 1.69
CA GLN A 253 -19.88 -11.27 2.00
C GLN A 253 -19.39 -12.09 3.20
N PHE A 254 -18.08 -12.26 3.34
CA PHE A 254 -17.51 -13.17 4.34
C PHE A 254 -16.87 -12.45 5.53
N GLY A 255 -16.67 -11.13 5.45
CA GLY A 255 -15.95 -10.39 6.49
C GLY A 255 -14.44 -10.52 6.30
N THR A 256 -13.69 -10.73 7.38
CA THR A 256 -12.22 -10.82 7.35
C THR A 256 -11.79 -12.15 6.73
N VAL A 257 -11.20 -12.08 5.53
CA VAL A 257 -10.71 -13.25 4.78
C VAL A 257 -9.22 -13.50 4.98
N LEU A 258 -8.48 -12.48 5.41
CA LEU A 258 -7.09 -12.59 5.85
C LEU A 258 -6.84 -11.55 6.94
N GLU A 259 -6.12 -11.91 7.99
CA GLU A 259 -5.56 -10.93 8.92
C GLU A 259 -4.15 -11.31 9.34
N TYR A 260 -3.36 -10.30 9.66
CA TYR A 260 -2.14 -10.49 10.42
C TYR A 260 -1.91 -9.29 11.34
N ASP A 261 -1.49 -9.56 12.58
CA ASP A 261 -1.19 -8.56 13.60
C ASP A 261 0.09 -9.00 14.29
N GLY A 262 1.06 -8.11 14.45
CA GLY A 262 2.33 -8.46 15.08
C GLY A 262 3.26 -7.29 15.29
N SER A 263 4.48 -7.66 15.68
CA SER A 263 5.57 -6.72 15.91
C SER A 263 6.88 -7.21 15.31
N PHE A 264 7.73 -6.27 14.87
CA PHE A 264 9.02 -6.57 14.26
C PHE A 264 10.05 -5.47 14.50
N THR A 265 11.31 -5.84 14.38
CA THR A 265 12.42 -4.90 14.24
C THR A 265 12.77 -4.74 12.77
N TYR A 266 13.36 -3.62 12.40
CA TYR A 266 13.72 -3.33 11.02
C TYR A 266 15.05 -2.61 10.95
N SER A 267 15.88 -2.99 9.99
CA SER A 267 17.11 -2.31 9.63
C SER A 267 17.04 -1.96 8.16
N ALA A 268 17.04 -0.66 7.87
CA ALA A 268 17.36 -0.17 6.53
C ALA A 268 18.86 -0.41 6.25
N PRO A 269 19.27 -0.51 4.99
CA PRO A 269 20.69 -0.51 4.65
C PRO A 269 21.28 0.86 5.02
N ALA A 270 22.52 0.84 5.49
CA ALA A 270 23.27 2.05 5.89
C ALA A 270 23.59 2.95 4.69
#